data_AF-A0A286UT29-F1
#
_entry.id   AF-A0A286UT29-F1
#
_cell.length_a   1.000
_cell.length_b   1.000
_cell.length_c   1.000
_cell.angle_alpha   90.00
_cell.angle_beta   90.00
_cell.angle_gamma   90.00
#
_symmetry.space_group_name_H-M   'P 1'
#
loop_
_entity.id
_entity.type
_entity.pdbx_description
1 polymer ?
#
loop_
_entity_poly.entity_id
_entity_poly.type
_entity_poly.pdbx_seq_one_letter_code
_entity_poly.pdbx_strand_id
1 'polypeptide(L)'
;MVNELFHGLCEDELVWKAKCMDEFGFNWSPPKLSISYKECYKRLCKPSVVLWGDEHHSIMVNSTHERNAISKENRIYRNPEFDALGIYIVDITFGENCVWVIDRKGRLFFWGTAPGSGFASHLDSQRTFKNVMRLEIGTPIVSIASDDFNSIAIDIKGDVWVIICPDHPFLLKSDLINNEHADSTPIQVVCNYYYSAILTRSGDVYIVYPFEKYVRKEHEKHCEESETGLEIEGNRSKSPPKIISIAATDELLIGLTDKGHVLKINQFDSGKKTQIKDENWVYMEKCYDPESPVTHIAGRGISCRAIRATDLLAIRKSEDRVPSASPKSIAVGCTHAVVRSLCGRVQTQGYNYGHALGRYDLKEDEYHDICEVHFGEGKFCIGVDAGKNQSGALVADLNPIPDLNPVTDLIQSSKPISR
;
A
#
# COMPACT_ATOMS: atom_id res chain seq x y z
N MET A 1 40.78 4.29 -0.16
CA MET A 1 40.94 4.81 1.20
C MET A 1 39.54 5.20 1.68
N VAL A 2 38.90 4.37 2.51
CA VAL A 2 37.59 4.69 3.09
C VAL A 2 37.86 5.65 4.24
N ASN A 3 37.19 6.80 4.26
CA ASN A 3 37.37 7.83 5.28
C ASN A 3 37.04 7.25 6.67
N GLU A 4 37.98 7.30 7.61
CA GLU A 4 37.79 6.76 8.97
C GLU A 4 36.57 7.36 9.69
N LEU A 5 36.24 8.63 9.38
CA LEU A 5 35.03 9.28 9.88
C LEU A 5 33.75 8.62 9.36
N PHE A 6 33.76 8.16 8.11
CA PHE A 6 32.61 7.46 7.52
C PHE A 6 32.42 6.08 8.13
N HIS A 7 33.53 5.39 8.46
CA HIS A 7 33.48 4.13 9.19
C HIS A 7 32.89 4.33 10.59
N GLY A 8 33.31 5.38 11.32
CA GLY A 8 32.76 5.72 12.64
C GLY A 8 31.24 5.95 12.61
N LEU A 9 30.74 6.72 11.64
CA LEU A 9 29.30 6.95 11.46
C LEU A 9 28.51 5.67 11.16
N CYS A 10 29.12 4.72 10.44
CA CYS A 10 28.50 3.44 10.08
C CYS A 10 28.40 2.45 11.25
N GLU A 11 29.11 2.68 12.36
CA GLU A 11 29.02 1.87 13.58
C GLU A 11 28.27 2.60 14.72
N ASP A 12 27.79 3.82 14.50
CA ASP A 12 27.05 4.58 15.50
C ASP A 12 25.61 4.06 15.66
N GLU A 13 25.33 3.40 16.79
CA GLU A 13 24.01 2.87 17.13
C GLU A 13 22.92 3.93 17.24
N LEU A 14 23.25 5.18 17.59
CA LEU A 14 22.27 6.26 17.64
C LEU A 14 21.82 6.67 16.24
N VAL A 15 22.74 6.65 15.26
CA VAL A 15 22.42 6.89 13.86
C VAL A 15 21.46 5.81 13.36
N TRP A 16 21.78 4.53 13.59
CA TRP A 16 20.90 3.44 13.15
C TRP A 16 19.56 3.42 13.87
N LYS A 17 19.52 3.74 15.17
CA LYS A 17 18.27 3.92 15.91
C LYS A 17 17.41 5.03 15.30
N ALA A 18 18.01 6.18 15.00
CA ALA A 18 17.32 7.29 14.36
C ALA A 18 16.78 6.88 12.98
N LYS A 19 17.56 6.17 12.16
CA LYS A 19 17.12 5.65 10.86
C LYS A 19 15.96 4.66 10.97
N CYS A 20 16.05 3.70 11.90
CA CYS A 20 14.97 2.74 12.15
C CYS A 20 13.65 3.44 12.54
N MET A 21 13.74 4.45 13.41
CA MET A 21 12.58 5.24 13.84
C MET A 21 12.03 6.11 12.71
N ASP A 22 12.90 6.77 11.95
CA ASP A 22 12.53 7.69 10.87
C ASP A 22 11.88 6.97 9.68
N GLU A 23 12.47 5.86 9.23
CA GLU A 23 12.02 5.12 8.05
C GLU A 23 10.90 4.11 8.35
N PHE A 24 10.92 3.47 9.53
CA PHE A 24 10.00 2.36 9.85
C PHE A 24 9.11 2.60 11.07
N GLY A 25 9.27 3.72 11.78
CA GLY A 25 8.59 3.94 13.08
C GLY A 25 9.07 3.01 14.19
N PHE A 26 10.20 2.32 14.01
CA PHE A 26 10.70 1.31 14.93
C PHE A 26 11.23 1.95 16.22
N ASN A 27 10.47 1.81 17.31
CA ASN A 27 10.80 2.37 18.63
C ASN A 27 10.94 1.30 19.72
N TRP A 28 11.54 0.15 19.40
CA TRP A 28 11.88 -0.85 20.41
C TRP A 28 13.17 -0.48 21.14
N SER A 29 13.19 -0.73 22.45
CA SER A 29 14.38 -0.51 23.28
C SER A 29 15.26 -1.78 23.33
N PRO A 30 16.61 -1.64 23.39
CA PRO A 30 17.55 -2.75 23.35
C PRO A 30 17.39 -3.85 24.40
N PRO A 31 16.84 -3.65 25.63
CA PRO A 31 16.71 -4.76 26.59
C PRO A 31 15.85 -5.93 26.08
N LYS A 32 15.00 -5.69 25.06
CA LYS A 32 14.16 -6.70 24.42
C LYS A 32 14.78 -7.33 23.17
N LEU A 33 15.90 -6.80 22.68
CA LEU A 33 16.52 -7.21 21.42
C LEU A 33 17.93 -7.72 21.69
N SER A 34 18.23 -8.92 21.21
CA SER A 34 19.58 -9.49 21.25
C SER A 34 20.45 -9.06 20.05
N ILE A 35 19.99 -8.07 19.26
CA ILE A 35 20.65 -7.59 18.04
C ILE A 35 20.81 -6.06 18.07
N SER A 36 21.80 -5.55 17.33
CA SER A 36 22.07 -4.11 17.20
C SER A 36 21.05 -3.39 16.31
N TYR A 37 20.94 -2.06 16.42
CA TYR A 37 20.04 -1.28 15.56
C TYR A 37 20.46 -1.34 14.10
N LYS A 38 21.76 -1.44 13.80
CA LYS A 38 22.26 -1.66 12.44
C LYS A 38 21.73 -2.96 11.85
N GLU A 39 21.72 -4.02 12.64
CA GLU A 39 21.16 -5.31 12.22
C GLU A 39 19.64 -5.24 12.10
N CYS A 40 18.93 -4.61 13.05
CA CYS A 40 17.50 -4.33 12.90
C CYS A 40 17.19 -3.61 11.59
N TYR A 41 17.93 -2.54 11.27
CA TYR A 41 17.72 -1.75 10.05
C TYR A 41 17.85 -2.61 8.79
N LYS A 42 18.89 -3.44 8.69
CA LYS A 42 19.07 -4.36 7.55
C LYS A 42 17.87 -5.29 7.35
N ARG A 43 17.31 -5.79 8.44
CA ARG A 43 16.17 -6.71 8.41
C ARG A 43 14.84 -6.00 8.14
N LEU A 44 14.65 -4.80 8.69
CA LEU A 44 13.52 -3.94 8.37
C LEU A 44 13.51 -3.55 6.88
N CYS A 45 14.67 -3.36 6.26
CA CYS A 45 14.75 -3.15 4.81
C CYS A 45 14.28 -4.37 3.99
N LYS A 46 14.33 -5.59 4.55
CA LYS A 46 14.04 -6.83 3.83
C LYS A 46 12.86 -7.58 4.47
N PRO A 47 11.66 -6.97 4.51
CA PRO A 47 10.49 -7.62 5.07
C PRO A 47 10.04 -8.79 4.20
N SER A 48 9.34 -9.74 4.83
CA SER A 48 8.60 -10.79 4.15
C SER A 48 7.18 -10.31 3.81
N VAL A 49 6.65 -10.74 2.67
CA VAL A 49 5.23 -10.56 2.35
C VAL A 49 4.45 -11.65 3.06
N VAL A 50 3.57 -11.25 3.97
CA VAL A 50 2.73 -12.13 4.78
C VAL A 50 1.27 -11.88 4.41
N LEU A 51 0.52 -12.95 4.18
CA LEU A 51 -0.86 -12.91 3.68
C LEU A 51 -1.76 -13.79 4.56
N TRP A 52 -3.02 -13.40 4.71
CA TRP A 52 -4.07 -14.18 5.36
C TRP A 52 -5.44 -13.79 4.80
N GLY A 53 -6.46 -14.61 5.07
CA GLY A 53 -7.81 -14.44 4.55
C GLY A 53 -8.18 -15.50 3.52
N ASP A 54 -9.09 -15.16 2.61
CA ASP A 54 -9.78 -16.15 1.78
C ASP A 54 -8.83 -16.90 0.83
N GLU A 55 -8.67 -18.20 1.08
CA GLU A 55 -7.80 -19.10 0.33
C GLU A 55 -8.35 -19.45 -1.07
N HIS A 56 -9.62 -19.18 -1.35
CA HIS A 56 -10.23 -19.45 -2.65
C HIS A 56 -9.87 -18.40 -3.70
N HIS A 57 -9.30 -17.26 -3.28
CA HIS A 57 -8.87 -16.20 -4.19
C HIS A 57 -7.49 -16.52 -4.76
N SER A 58 -7.29 -16.25 -6.06
CA SER A 58 -6.05 -16.54 -6.78
C SER A 58 -4.78 -16.02 -6.13
N ILE A 59 -4.88 -14.94 -5.34
CA ILE A 59 -3.81 -14.37 -4.52
C ILE A 59 -3.21 -15.38 -3.54
N MET A 60 -4.04 -16.31 -3.05
CA MET A 60 -3.75 -17.29 -1.98
C MET A 60 -3.74 -18.74 -2.50
N VAL A 61 -3.90 -19.00 -3.81
CA VAL A 61 -4.09 -20.36 -4.39
C VAL A 61 -2.76 -21.07 -4.69
N ASN A 62 -1.66 -20.73 -4.01
CA ASN A 62 -0.40 -21.44 -4.25
C ASN A 62 -0.30 -22.71 -3.36
N SER A 63 -0.12 -23.89 -3.98
CA SER A 63 0.08 -25.17 -3.27
C SER A 63 1.35 -25.20 -2.38
N THR A 64 2.12 -24.11 -2.40
CA THR A 64 3.27 -23.81 -1.57
C THR A 64 2.92 -23.21 -0.19
N HIS A 65 1.66 -22.86 0.11
CA HIS A 65 1.34 -22.14 1.34
C HIS A 65 1.46 -22.96 2.63
N GLU A 66 1.03 -24.23 2.67
CA GLU A 66 1.11 -25.03 3.91
C GLU A 66 2.54 -25.15 4.48
N ARG A 67 3.55 -25.21 3.61
CA ARG A 67 4.96 -25.29 4.02
C ARG A 67 5.51 -23.96 4.52
N ASN A 68 4.86 -22.85 4.16
CA ASN A 68 5.30 -21.49 4.46
C ASN A 68 4.39 -20.79 5.49
N ALA A 69 3.55 -21.56 6.21
CA ALA A 69 2.74 -21.04 7.28
C ALA A 69 3.63 -20.50 8.43
N ILE A 70 3.50 -19.21 8.72
CA ILE A 70 4.08 -18.57 9.89
C ILE A 70 3.26 -18.95 11.13
N SER A 71 1.95 -19.02 10.97
CA SER A 71 1.03 -19.61 11.94
C SER A 71 0.07 -20.54 11.19
N LYS A 72 0.21 -21.85 11.42
CA LYS A 72 -0.68 -22.86 10.84
C LYS A 72 -2.10 -22.74 11.40
N GLU A 73 -2.20 -22.44 12.69
CA GLU A 73 -3.50 -22.27 13.37
C GLU A 73 -4.27 -21.11 12.77
N ASN A 74 -3.62 -19.96 12.57
CA ASN A 74 -4.25 -18.75 12.02
C ASN A 74 -4.19 -18.65 10.49
N ARG A 75 -3.72 -19.70 9.81
CA ARG A 75 -3.46 -19.74 8.36
C ARG A 75 -2.84 -18.44 7.83
N ILE A 76 -1.78 -18.02 8.51
CA ILE A 76 -0.97 -16.86 8.12
C ILE A 76 0.23 -17.39 7.35
N TYR A 77 0.36 -16.97 6.10
CA TYR A 77 1.35 -17.53 5.17
C TYR A 77 2.37 -16.49 4.73
N ARG A 78 3.62 -16.93 4.58
CA ARG A 78 4.67 -16.18 3.90
C ARG A 78 4.61 -16.47 2.41
N ASN A 79 4.75 -15.45 1.56
CA ASN A 79 4.93 -15.66 0.12
C ASN A 79 6.43 -15.89 -0.18
N PRO A 80 6.85 -17.12 -0.52
CA PRO A 80 8.26 -17.46 -0.69
C PRO A 80 8.88 -16.87 -1.97
N GLU A 81 8.06 -16.48 -2.96
CA GLU A 81 8.57 -15.97 -4.23
C GLU A 81 9.28 -14.63 -4.05
N PHE A 82 8.74 -13.75 -3.20
CA PHE A 82 9.38 -12.48 -2.87
C PHE A 82 10.70 -12.66 -2.12
N ASP A 83 10.78 -13.66 -1.24
CA ASP A 83 12.03 -13.98 -0.55
C ASP A 83 13.09 -14.50 -1.52
N ALA A 84 12.69 -15.36 -2.46
CA ALA A 84 13.56 -15.91 -3.49
C ALA A 84 14.07 -14.85 -4.45
N LEU A 85 13.25 -13.83 -4.76
CA LEU A 85 13.66 -12.68 -5.58
C LEU A 85 14.72 -11.81 -4.89
N GLY A 86 14.85 -11.90 -3.56
CA GLY A 86 15.85 -11.15 -2.80
C GLY A 86 15.68 -9.63 -2.91
N ILE A 87 14.46 -9.15 -3.16
CA ILE A 87 14.15 -7.73 -3.33
C ILE A 87 13.77 -7.07 -2.00
N TYR A 88 13.97 -5.75 -1.93
CA TYR A 88 13.67 -4.94 -0.76
C TYR A 88 12.32 -4.26 -0.96
N ILE A 89 11.27 -4.83 -0.38
CA ILE A 89 9.89 -4.36 -0.58
C ILE A 89 9.62 -3.17 0.35
N VAL A 90 9.00 -2.13 -0.19
CA VAL A 90 8.68 -0.90 0.55
C VAL A 90 7.18 -0.65 0.65
N ASP A 91 6.38 -1.18 -0.27
CA ASP A 91 4.92 -1.04 -0.25
C ASP A 91 4.21 -2.30 -0.76
N ILE A 92 3.00 -2.51 -0.24
CA ILE A 92 2.08 -3.57 -0.64
C ILE A 92 0.70 -2.95 -0.84
N THR A 93 0.07 -3.27 -1.97
CA THR A 93 -1.25 -2.76 -2.33
C THR A 93 -2.18 -3.88 -2.75
N PHE A 94 -3.32 -4.04 -2.10
CA PHE A 94 -4.32 -5.04 -2.47
C PHE A 94 -5.39 -4.46 -3.41
N GLY A 95 -5.59 -5.11 -4.56
CA GLY A 95 -6.84 -5.04 -5.31
C GLY A 95 -7.90 -5.97 -4.72
N GLU A 96 -9.03 -6.14 -5.42
CA GLU A 96 -10.04 -7.13 -5.02
C GLU A 96 -9.50 -8.55 -5.18
N ASN A 97 -8.88 -8.82 -6.33
CA ASN A 97 -8.42 -10.14 -6.73
C ASN A 97 -6.92 -10.18 -7.08
N CYS A 98 -6.19 -9.09 -6.84
CA CYS A 98 -4.76 -9.01 -7.07
C CYS A 98 -3.99 -8.33 -5.93
N VAL A 99 -2.67 -8.43 -5.99
CA VAL A 99 -1.77 -7.69 -5.11
C VAL A 99 -0.61 -7.11 -5.92
N TRP A 100 -0.27 -5.88 -5.56
CA TRP A 100 0.84 -5.11 -6.09
C TRP A 100 1.90 -4.93 -5.01
N VAL A 101 3.15 -4.96 -5.43
CA VAL A 101 4.30 -4.72 -4.55
C VAL A 101 5.26 -3.75 -5.23
N ILE A 102 5.73 -2.75 -4.48
CA ILE A 102 6.77 -1.83 -4.91
C ILE A 102 8.05 -2.16 -4.16
N ASP A 103 9.16 -2.29 -4.87
CA ASP A 103 10.48 -2.42 -4.25
C ASP A 103 11.19 -1.07 -4.07
N ARG A 104 12.32 -1.06 -3.36
CA ARG A 104 13.11 0.15 -3.09
C ARG A 104 13.64 0.85 -4.35
N LYS A 105 13.65 0.18 -5.51
CA LYS A 105 14.04 0.76 -6.79
C LYS A 105 12.83 1.31 -7.57
N GLY A 106 11.63 1.26 -6.99
CA GLY A 106 10.37 1.62 -7.64
C GLY A 106 9.94 0.62 -8.71
N ARG A 107 10.45 -0.62 -8.67
CA ARG A 107 9.98 -1.68 -9.58
C ARG A 107 8.66 -2.21 -9.07
N LEU A 108 7.70 -2.34 -9.99
CA LEU A 108 6.36 -2.79 -9.70
C LEU A 108 6.21 -4.29 -9.98
N PHE A 109 5.71 -5.01 -9.01
CA PHE A 109 5.42 -6.44 -9.07
C PHE A 109 3.93 -6.69 -8.84
N PHE A 110 3.41 -7.78 -9.42
CA PHE A 110 1.99 -8.10 -9.45
C PHE A 110 1.77 -9.61 -9.35
N TRP A 111 0.73 -10.05 -8.66
CA TRP A 111 0.18 -11.41 -8.78
C TRP A 111 -1.32 -11.44 -8.44
N GLY A 112 -1.98 -12.56 -8.76
CA GLY A 112 -3.42 -12.72 -8.62
C GLY A 112 -4.15 -12.54 -9.95
N THR A 113 -5.40 -12.12 -9.91
CA THR A 113 -6.26 -11.99 -11.09
C THR A 113 -6.36 -10.53 -11.52
N ALA A 114 -6.15 -10.30 -12.82
CA ALA A 114 -6.44 -9.03 -13.47
C ALA A 114 -7.53 -9.23 -14.54
N PRO A 115 -8.24 -8.16 -14.94
CA PRO A 115 -8.99 -8.20 -16.19
C PRO A 115 -8.07 -8.59 -17.35
N GLY A 116 -8.56 -9.42 -18.27
CA GLY A 116 -7.85 -9.66 -19.54
C GLY A 116 -8.22 -8.63 -20.59
N SER A 117 -7.87 -8.93 -21.84
CA SER A 117 -8.01 -8.01 -22.98
C SER A 117 -9.47 -7.67 -23.39
N GLY A 118 -10.47 -8.18 -22.69
CA GLY A 118 -11.89 -7.93 -22.94
C GLY A 118 -12.49 -7.04 -21.84
N PHE A 119 -12.90 -5.83 -22.19
CA PHE A 119 -13.55 -4.90 -21.25
C PHE A 119 -15.04 -5.20 -21.13
N ALA A 120 -15.39 -6.09 -20.20
CA ALA A 120 -16.70 -6.16 -19.57
C ALA A 120 -16.62 -7.24 -18.47
N SER A 121 -17.55 -7.16 -17.52
CA SER A 121 -17.92 -8.10 -16.46
C SER A 121 -18.09 -9.59 -16.83
N HIS A 122 -17.61 -10.04 -18.00
CA HIS A 122 -17.46 -11.44 -18.32
C HIS A 122 -16.23 -11.99 -17.59
N LEU A 123 -16.49 -12.68 -16.48
CA LEU A 123 -15.54 -13.50 -15.73
C LEU A 123 -14.60 -14.32 -16.64
N ASP A 124 -15.10 -14.73 -17.81
CA ASP A 124 -14.37 -15.51 -18.82
C ASP A 124 -13.15 -14.79 -19.44
N SER A 125 -13.03 -13.48 -19.27
CA SER A 125 -11.90 -12.69 -19.78
C SER A 125 -10.78 -12.49 -18.76
N GLN A 126 -10.97 -12.86 -17.49
CA GLN A 126 -9.97 -12.65 -16.45
C GLN A 126 -8.71 -13.50 -16.66
N ARG A 127 -7.54 -12.93 -16.36
CA ARG A 127 -6.26 -13.64 -16.39
C ARG A 127 -5.71 -13.79 -14.98
N THR A 128 -5.47 -15.04 -14.58
CA THR A 128 -4.88 -15.37 -13.29
C THR A 128 -3.38 -15.62 -13.42
N PHE A 129 -2.61 -14.82 -12.69
CA PHE A 129 -1.16 -14.90 -12.60
C PHE A 129 -0.78 -15.55 -11.26
N LYS A 130 -0.41 -16.83 -11.32
CA LYS A 130 -0.06 -17.61 -10.12
C LYS A 130 1.33 -17.28 -9.56
N ASN A 131 2.22 -16.78 -10.42
CA ASN A 131 3.56 -16.38 -10.03
C ASN A 131 3.64 -14.86 -9.98
N VAL A 132 4.58 -14.35 -9.19
CA VAL A 132 4.93 -12.93 -9.15
C VAL A 132 5.47 -12.49 -10.50
N MET A 133 4.77 -11.54 -11.12
CA MET A 133 5.13 -10.89 -12.38
C MET A 133 5.77 -9.53 -12.09
N ARG A 134 6.77 -9.15 -12.87
CA ARG A 134 7.29 -7.78 -12.87
C ARG A 134 6.66 -7.01 -14.03
N LEU A 135 6.17 -5.82 -13.74
CA LEU A 135 5.65 -4.89 -14.74
C LEU A 135 6.73 -3.88 -15.17
N GLU A 136 6.93 -3.72 -16.47
CA GLU A 136 7.89 -2.78 -17.06
C GLU A 136 7.19 -1.50 -17.51
N ILE A 137 7.11 -0.49 -16.63
CA ILE A 137 6.53 0.84 -16.93
C ILE A 137 7.61 1.80 -17.49
N GLY A 138 8.89 1.45 -17.42
CA GLY A 138 10.00 2.28 -17.91
C GLY A 138 10.40 3.42 -16.98
N THR A 139 9.69 3.61 -15.87
CA THR A 139 9.95 4.63 -14.83
C THR A 139 9.68 4.05 -13.44
N PRO A 140 10.46 4.40 -12.40
CA PRO A 140 10.21 3.94 -11.03
C PRO A 140 8.86 4.43 -10.50
N ILE A 141 8.06 3.52 -9.96
CA ILE A 141 6.79 3.80 -9.29
C ILE A 141 7.02 4.12 -7.81
N VAL A 142 6.33 5.16 -7.30
CA VAL A 142 6.43 5.60 -5.91
C VAL A 142 5.16 5.31 -5.09
N SER A 143 4.01 5.20 -5.75
CA SER A 143 2.73 4.91 -5.10
C SER A 143 1.80 4.18 -6.07
N ILE A 144 0.97 3.29 -5.55
CA ILE A 144 -0.08 2.62 -6.31
C ILE A 144 -1.32 2.39 -5.43
N ALA A 145 -2.50 2.58 -6.03
CA ALA A 145 -3.78 2.18 -5.48
C ALA A 145 -4.47 1.22 -6.47
N SER A 146 -5.23 0.25 -5.95
CA SER A 146 -5.82 -0.81 -6.77
C SER A 146 -7.19 -1.20 -6.25
N ASP A 147 -8.10 -1.46 -7.17
CA ASP A 147 -9.39 -2.07 -6.91
C ASP A 147 -9.61 -3.30 -7.81
N ASP A 148 -10.84 -3.74 -8.07
CA ASP A 148 -11.11 -4.99 -8.79
C ASP A 148 -10.54 -4.99 -10.22
N PHE A 149 -10.87 -3.95 -11.00
CA PHE A 149 -10.59 -3.93 -12.43
C PHE A 149 -9.65 -2.82 -12.87
N ASN A 150 -9.16 -1.99 -11.95
CA ASN A 150 -8.26 -0.90 -12.28
C ASN A 150 -7.24 -0.70 -11.16
N SER A 151 -6.13 -0.10 -11.53
CA SER A 151 -5.13 0.41 -10.61
C SER A 151 -4.64 1.74 -11.16
N ILE A 152 -4.20 2.60 -10.25
CA ILE A 152 -3.64 3.91 -10.58
C ILE A 152 -2.33 4.07 -9.81
N ALA A 153 -1.30 4.56 -10.49
CA ALA A 153 0.04 4.68 -9.93
C ALA A 153 0.62 6.08 -10.18
N ILE A 154 1.53 6.51 -9.32
CA ILE A 154 2.36 7.70 -9.49
C ILE A 154 3.80 7.24 -9.66
N ASP A 155 4.50 7.77 -10.65
CA ASP A 155 5.93 7.52 -10.81
C ASP A 155 6.82 8.56 -10.10
N ILE A 156 8.13 8.36 -10.13
CA ILE A 156 9.11 9.27 -9.49
C ILE A 156 9.16 10.66 -10.13
N LYS A 157 8.65 10.83 -11.36
CA LYS A 157 8.55 12.10 -12.07
C LYS A 157 7.24 12.83 -11.75
N GLY A 158 6.33 12.20 -11.03
CA GLY A 158 4.99 12.73 -10.75
C GLY A 158 3.98 12.45 -11.87
N ASP A 159 4.33 11.61 -12.83
CA ASP A 159 3.44 11.16 -13.88
C ASP A 159 2.44 10.13 -13.32
N VAL A 160 1.19 10.23 -13.75
CA VAL A 160 0.12 9.33 -13.30
C VAL A 160 -0.15 8.26 -14.35
N TRP A 161 -0.16 7.01 -13.93
CA TRP A 161 -0.39 5.84 -14.77
C TRP A 161 -1.70 5.18 -14.40
N VAL A 162 -2.51 4.85 -15.40
CA VAL A 162 -3.72 4.04 -15.22
C VAL A 162 -3.43 2.65 -15.76
N ILE A 163 -3.70 1.64 -14.94
CA ILE A 163 -3.39 0.24 -15.21
C ILE A 163 -4.71 -0.53 -15.10
N ILE A 164 -5.35 -0.75 -16.25
CA ILE A 164 -6.54 -1.61 -16.31
C ILE A 164 -6.10 -3.05 -16.55
N CYS A 165 -5.25 -3.24 -17.56
CA CYS A 165 -4.60 -4.50 -17.83
C CYS A 165 -3.10 -4.35 -17.54
N PRO A 166 -2.47 -5.28 -16.80
CA PRO A 166 -1.03 -5.20 -16.51
C PRO A 166 -0.16 -5.20 -17.77
N ASP A 167 -0.62 -5.72 -18.91
CA ASP A 167 0.16 -5.72 -20.15
C ASP A 167 0.16 -4.37 -20.89
N HIS A 168 -0.79 -3.47 -20.58
CA HIS A 168 -0.96 -2.19 -21.27
C HIS A 168 -1.27 -1.05 -20.28
N PRO A 169 -0.33 -0.68 -19.39
CA PRO A 169 -0.47 0.54 -18.61
C PRO A 169 -0.42 1.77 -19.53
N PHE A 170 -1.24 2.79 -19.28
CA PHE A 170 -1.22 4.02 -20.07
C PHE A 170 -1.00 5.25 -19.19
N LEU A 171 -0.29 6.22 -19.77
CA LEU A 171 0.08 7.46 -19.13
C LEU A 171 -1.06 8.48 -19.21
N LEU A 172 -1.45 9.04 -18.07
CA LEU A 172 -2.45 10.09 -17.96
C LEU A 172 -1.82 11.46 -18.26
N LYS A 173 -1.93 11.94 -19.50
CA LYS A 173 -1.45 13.28 -19.87
C LYS A 173 -2.52 14.35 -19.61
N SER A 174 -2.21 15.35 -18.78
CA SER A 174 -3.07 16.51 -18.55
C SER A 174 -2.27 17.70 -18.00
N ASP A 175 -2.55 18.92 -18.47
CA ASP A 175 -1.95 20.14 -17.90
C ASP A 175 -2.38 20.40 -16.45
N LEU A 176 -3.44 19.74 -16.00
CA LEU A 176 -3.90 19.80 -14.61
C LEU A 176 -3.06 18.91 -13.69
N ILE A 177 -2.32 17.95 -14.24
CA ILE A 177 -1.57 16.92 -13.53
C ILE A 177 -0.22 16.71 -14.24
N ASN A 178 0.79 17.52 -13.90
CA ASN A 178 2.06 17.54 -14.65
C ASN A 178 3.31 17.88 -13.81
N ASN A 179 3.24 17.91 -12.48
CA ASN A 179 4.39 18.17 -11.57
C ASN A 179 5.17 19.49 -11.83
N GLU A 180 4.63 20.41 -12.64
CA GLU A 180 5.25 21.71 -12.91
C GLU A 180 4.98 22.71 -11.77
N HIS A 181 3.83 22.58 -11.11
CA HIS A 181 3.38 23.46 -10.04
C HIS A 181 2.80 22.64 -8.88
N ALA A 182 2.78 23.20 -7.67
CA ALA A 182 2.18 22.53 -6.52
C ALA A 182 0.71 22.12 -6.79
N ASP A 183 -0.02 22.98 -7.50
CA ASP A 183 -1.42 22.75 -7.88
C ASP A 183 -1.60 21.56 -8.83
N SER A 184 -0.57 21.23 -9.62
CA SER A 184 -0.60 20.14 -10.60
C SER A 184 0.31 18.96 -10.23
N THR A 185 0.92 18.96 -9.05
CA THR A 185 1.83 17.89 -8.60
C THR A 185 1.06 16.81 -7.84
N PRO A 186 0.89 15.59 -8.39
CA PRO A 186 0.24 14.49 -7.67
C PRO A 186 1.06 14.07 -6.45
N ILE A 187 0.37 13.82 -5.34
CA ILE A 187 0.98 13.32 -4.10
C ILE A 187 0.31 12.06 -3.56
N GLN A 188 -0.93 11.80 -3.94
CA GLN A 188 -1.64 10.58 -3.55
C GLN A 188 -2.62 10.17 -4.65
N VAL A 189 -2.77 8.88 -4.83
CA VAL A 189 -3.83 8.27 -5.64
C VAL A 189 -4.65 7.30 -4.81
N VAL A 190 -5.93 7.20 -5.10
CA VAL A 190 -6.83 6.18 -4.57
C VAL A 190 -7.64 5.58 -5.70
N CYS A 191 -8.05 4.33 -5.52
CA CYS A 191 -8.70 3.54 -6.54
C CYS A 191 -9.95 2.90 -5.97
N ASN A 192 -11.02 2.94 -6.76
CA ASN A 192 -12.26 2.24 -6.50
C ASN A 192 -12.72 1.57 -7.81
N TYR A 193 -13.68 0.65 -7.68
CA TYR A 193 -14.38 0.01 -8.78
C TYR A 193 -14.85 1.00 -9.86
N TYR A 194 -15.47 2.13 -9.49
CA TYR A 194 -16.07 3.04 -10.47
C TYR A 194 -15.17 4.20 -10.92
N TYR A 195 -14.24 4.62 -10.06
CA TYR A 195 -13.42 5.80 -10.30
C TYR A 195 -12.07 5.69 -9.58
N SER A 196 -11.12 6.48 -10.02
CA SER A 196 -9.88 6.75 -9.31
C SER A 196 -9.83 8.24 -8.98
N ALA A 197 -9.13 8.60 -7.91
CA ALA A 197 -8.94 9.99 -7.54
C ALA A 197 -7.46 10.30 -7.31
N ILE A 198 -7.09 11.52 -7.66
CA ILE A 198 -5.72 12.05 -7.55
C ILE A 198 -5.78 13.28 -6.64
N LEU A 199 -4.95 13.31 -5.60
CA LEU A 199 -4.74 14.48 -4.75
C LEU A 199 -3.43 15.14 -5.17
N THR A 200 -3.45 16.46 -5.34
CA THR A 200 -2.25 17.25 -5.64
C THR A 200 -1.66 17.91 -4.39
N ARG A 201 -0.43 18.43 -4.51
CA ARG A 201 0.28 19.08 -3.40
C ARG A 201 -0.43 20.34 -2.91
N SER A 202 -1.22 21.02 -3.72
CA SER A 202 -2.05 22.17 -3.30
C SER A 202 -3.24 21.75 -2.44
N GLY A 203 -3.67 20.49 -2.53
CA GLY A 203 -4.89 19.97 -1.93
C GLY A 203 -6.06 19.88 -2.91
N ASP A 204 -5.83 20.10 -4.20
CA ASP A 204 -6.84 19.90 -5.22
C ASP A 204 -7.05 18.40 -5.49
N VAL A 205 -8.30 18.04 -5.81
CA VAL A 205 -8.70 16.65 -6.03
C VAL A 205 -9.31 16.50 -7.41
N TYR A 206 -8.84 15.50 -8.12
CA TYR A 206 -9.19 15.20 -9.50
C TYR A 206 -9.74 13.78 -9.62
N ILE A 207 -10.73 13.57 -10.48
CA ILE A 207 -11.37 12.27 -10.69
C ILE A 207 -11.07 11.74 -12.09
N VAL A 208 -10.74 10.46 -12.14
CA VAL A 208 -10.50 9.69 -13.36
C VAL A 208 -11.54 8.57 -13.41
N TYR A 209 -12.26 8.46 -14.53
CA TYR A 209 -13.23 7.39 -14.77
C TYR A 209 -12.68 6.41 -15.82
N PRO A 210 -11.92 5.38 -15.41
CA PRO A 210 -11.12 4.55 -16.34
C PRO A 210 -11.96 3.72 -17.32
N PHE A 211 -13.25 3.52 -17.06
CA PHE A 211 -14.14 2.71 -17.90
C PHE A 211 -15.07 3.54 -18.80
N GLU A 212 -14.89 4.86 -18.84
CA GLU A 212 -15.74 5.69 -19.68
C GLU A 212 -15.44 5.44 -21.17
N LYS A 213 -16.45 5.63 -22.05
CA LYS A 213 -16.35 5.39 -23.49
C LYS A 213 -15.16 6.08 -24.17
N TYR A 214 -14.70 7.21 -23.64
CA TYR A 214 -13.52 7.91 -24.15
C TYR A 214 -12.24 7.15 -23.80
N VAL A 215 -12.02 6.82 -22.53
CA VAL A 215 -10.90 5.98 -22.07
C VAL A 215 -10.94 4.62 -22.76
N ARG A 216 -12.14 4.07 -22.98
CA ARG A 216 -12.36 2.83 -23.73
C ARG A 216 -11.89 2.93 -25.19
N LYS A 217 -12.27 4.00 -25.90
CA LYS A 217 -11.83 4.21 -27.30
C LYS A 217 -10.32 4.46 -27.38
N GLU A 218 -9.75 5.17 -26.41
CA GLU A 218 -8.31 5.43 -26.39
C GLU A 218 -7.53 4.18 -25.99
N HIS A 219 -8.00 3.35 -25.04
CA HIS A 219 -7.44 2.02 -24.78
C HIS A 219 -7.51 1.12 -26.02
N GLU A 220 -8.66 1.09 -26.71
CA GLU A 220 -8.83 0.34 -27.97
C GLU A 220 -7.85 0.81 -29.05
N LYS A 221 -7.54 2.11 -29.13
CA LYS A 221 -6.51 2.67 -30.04
C LYS A 221 -5.08 2.48 -29.54
N HIS A 222 -4.83 2.43 -28.24
CA HIS A 222 -3.48 2.30 -27.66
C HIS A 222 -2.88 0.91 -27.88
N CYS A 223 -3.74 -0.10 -28.12
CA CYS A 223 -3.34 -1.37 -28.73
C CYS A 223 -2.71 -1.19 -30.14
N GLU A 224 -2.79 0.00 -30.75
CA GLU A 224 -2.31 0.34 -32.10
C GLU A 224 -1.51 1.67 -32.16
N GLU A 225 -0.83 2.11 -31.09
CA GLU A 225 0.09 3.29 -31.06
C GLU A 225 -0.58 4.69 -31.00
N SER A 226 -0.58 5.39 -29.85
CA SER A 226 -0.40 6.87 -29.71
C SER A 226 -0.82 7.47 -28.36
N GLU A 227 -0.04 8.45 -27.86
CA GLU A 227 -0.25 9.22 -26.62
C GLU A 227 -1.49 10.14 -26.68
N THR A 228 -2.43 10.03 -25.73
CA THR A 228 -3.64 10.88 -25.69
C THR A 228 -3.98 11.41 -24.31
N GLY A 229 -4.49 12.65 -24.24
CA GLY A 229 -4.94 13.29 -23.02
C GLY A 229 -6.34 12.87 -22.61
N LEU A 230 -6.50 12.41 -21.37
CA LEU A 230 -7.83 12.15 -20.79
C LEU A 230 -8.45 13.46 -20.29
N GLU A 231 -9.77 13.53 -20.35
CA GLU A 231 -10.54 14.51 -19.59
C GLU A 231 -10.46 14.18 -18.09
N ILE A 232 -9.80 15.04 -17.34
CA ILE A 232 -9.76 15.00 -15.89
C ILE A 232 -10.71 16.10 -15.39
N GLU A 233 -11.66 15.72 -14.54
CA GLU A 233 -12.51 16.68 -13.84
C GLU A 233 -11.86 17.01 -12.49
N GLY A 234 -11.75 18.29 -12.16
CA GLY A 234 -11.22 18.71 -10.87
C GLY A 234 -11.68 20.10 -10.46
N ASN A 235 -11.57 20.36 -9.17
CA ASN A 235 -11.84 21.67 -8.61
C ASN A 235 -10.59 22.25 -7.93
N ARG A 236 -10.39 23.56 -8.10
CA ARG A 236 -9.36 24.32 -7.39
C ARG A 236 -9.96 24.89 -6.12
N SER A 237 -9.58 24.36 -4.96
CA SER A 237 -10.11 24.87 -3.70
C SER A 237 -9.47 26.22 -3.37
N LYS A 238 -10.26 27.29 -3.35
CA LYS A 238 -9.76 28.66 -3.08
C LYS A 238 -9.81 29.08 -1.61
N SER A 239 -10.29 28.22 -0.71
CA SER A 239 -10.46 28.54 0.71
C SER A 239 -10.12 27.37 1.63
N PRO A 240 -9.46 27.60 2.78
CA PRO A 240 -9.16 26.56 3.76
C PRO A 240 -10.45 25.92 4.31
N PRO A 241 -10.39 24.65 4.76
CA PRO A 241 -9.18 23.86 5.03
C PRO A 241 -8.68 23.03 3.83
N LYS A 242 -7.36 22.80 3.77
CA LYS A 242 -6.67 22.12 2.66
C LYS A 242 -6.80 20.60 2.79
N ILE A 243 -7.18 19.89 1.72
CA ILE A 243 -7.12 18.41 1.71
C ILE A 243 -5.66 17.95 1.68
N ILE A 244 -5.29 17.04 2.57
CA ILE A 244 -3.93 16.49 2.69
C ILE A 244 -3.88 14.98 2.54
N SER A 245 -5.03 14.31 2.53
CA SER A 245 -5.14 12.90 2.20
C SER A 245 -6.55 12.58 1.70
N ILE A 246 -6.67 11.61 0.80
CA ILE A 246 -7.95 11.11 0.29
C ILE A 246 -8.09 9.60 0.52
N ALA A 247 -9.32 9.12 0.59
CA ALA A 247 -9.69 7.70 0.62
C ALA A 247 -10.96 7.48 -0.20
N ALA A 248 -11.02 6.41 -0.99
CA ALA A 248 -12.16 6.12 -1.86
C ALA A 248 -12.96 4.92 -1.33
N THR A 249 -14.27 5.05 -1.30
CA THR A 249 -15.24 3.97 -1.10
C THR A 249 -16.11 3.91 -2.36
N ASP A 250 -16.99 2.90 -2.45
CA ASP A 250 -17.85 2.70 -3.62
C ASP A 250 -18.75 3.91 -3.87
N GLU A 251 -19.25 4.52 -2.80
CA GLU A 251 -20.22 5.62 -2.87
C GLU A 251 -19.62 6.99 -2.50
N LEU A 252 -18.47 7.01 -1.82
CA LEU A 252 -17.92 8.21 -1.18
C LEU A 252 -16.46 8.41 -1.54
N LEU A 253 -16.10 9.68 -1.78
CA LEU A 253 -14.72 10.13 -1.70
C LEU A 253 -14.55 10.89 -0.39
N ILE A 254 -13.58 10.47 0.42
CA ILE A 254 -13.30 11.04 1.73
C ILE A 254 -12.01 11.84 1.64
N GLY A 255 -12.01 13.04 2.21
CA GLY A 255 -10.86 13.94 2.30
C GLY A 255 -10.52 14.25 3.75
N LEU A 256 -9.27 14.08 4.13
CA LEU A 256 -8.72 14.53 5.42
C LEU A 256 -8.05 15.87 5.23
N THR A 257 -8.38 16.84 6.07
CA THR A 257 -7.83 18.19 5.99
C THR A 257 -6.59 18.42 6.85
N ASP A 258 -5.87 19.50 6.58
CA ASP A 258 -4.75 19.98 7.39
C ASP A 258 -5.14 20.38 8.83
N LYS A 259 -6.45 20.52 9.11
CA LYS A 259 -7.00 20.76 10.44
C LYS A 259 -7.50 19.49 11.14
N GLY A 260 -7.31 18.32 10.52
CA GLY A 260 -7.82 17.05 11.06
C GLY A 260 -9.32 16.87 10.89
N HIS A 261 -9.97 17.68 10.04
CA HIS A 261 -11.37 17.48 9.67
C HIS A 261 -11.49 16.39 8.63
N VAL A 262 -12.59 15.64 8.67
CA VAL A 262 -12.94 14.68 7.62
C VAL A 262 -14.10 15.23 6.83
N LEU A 263 -13.89 15.40 5.53
CA LEU A 263 -14.88 15.80 4.55
C LEU A 263 -15.25 14.59 3.69
N LYS A 264 -16.43 14.61 3.10
CA LYS A 264 -16.84 13.63 2.10
C LYS A 264 -17.57 14.29 0.95
N ILE A 265 -17.41 13.70 -0.23
CA ILE A 265 -18.29 13.91 -1.38
C ILE A 265 -19.13 12.64 -1.49
N ASN A 266 -20.45 12.79 -1.39
CA ASN A 266 -21.37 11.72 -1.79
C ASN A 266 -21.59 11.83 -3.31
N GLN A 267 -22.17 10.79 -3.93
CA GLN A 267 -22.60 10.75 -5.34
C GLN A 267 -21.62 10.08 -6.32
N PHE A 268 -20.84 9.08 -5.91
CA PHE A 268 -20.20 8.19 -6.89
C PHE A 268 -21.11 7.00 -7.16
N ASP A 269 -22.29 7.25 -7.76
CA ASP A 269 -23.14 6.17 -8.27
C ASP A 269 -22.64 5.77 -9.67
N SER A 270 -22.58 4.45 -9.88
CA SER A 270 -22.29 3.72 -11.12
C SER A 270 -22.81 4.31 -12.44
N GLY A 271 -23.81 5.20 -12.40
CA GLY A 271 -24.45 5.78 -13.59
C GLY A 271 -24.19 7.26 -13.89
N LYS A 272 -23.53 8.04 -13.02
CA LYS A 272 -23.41 9.50 -13.22
C LYS A 272 -22.01 10.03 -12.94
N LYS A 273 -21.53 10.89 -13.83
CA LYS A 273 -20.35 11.72 -13.57
C LYS A 273 -20.64 12.68 -12.45
N THR A 274 -19.76 12.69 -11.47
CA THR A 274 -19.77 13.69 -10.42
C THR A 274 -18.67 14.69 -10.69
N GLN A 275 -19.09 15.88 -11.12
CA GLN A 275 -18.22 17.05 -11.16
C GLN A 275 -17.94 17.46 -9.73
N ILE A 276 -16.68 17.34 -9.31
CA ILE A 276 -16.25 17.86 -8.02
C ILE A 276 -16.32 19.39 -8.06
N LYS A 277 -17.03 19.96 -7.09
CA LYS A 277 -17.05 21.39 -6.78
C LYS A 277 -16.85 21.55 -5.27
N ASP A 278 -16.34 22.70 -4.83
CA ASP A 278 -16.07 22.96 -3.40
C ASP A 278 -17.34 22.77 -2.55
N GLU A 279 -18.50 23.15 -3.10
CA GLU A 279 -19.82 22.99 -2.50
C GLU A 279 -20.25 21.53 -2.28
N ASN A 280 -19.58 20.56 -2.92
CA ASN A 280 -19.89 19.14 -2.77
C ASN A 280 -19.25 18.53 -1.53
N TRP A 281 -18.22 19.15 -0.95
CA TRP A 281 -17.57 18.65 0.25
C TRP A 281 -18.45 18.91 1.47
N VAL A 282 -18.87 17.83 2.13
CA VAL A 282 -19.69 17.86 3.34
C VAL A 282 -18.88 17.33 4.51
N TYR A 283 -18.93 18.01 5.65
CA TYR A 283 -18.30 17.54 6.88
C TYR A 283 -18.88 16.20 7.34
N MET A 284 -18.01 15.28 7.74
CA MET A 284 -18.40 14.06 8.45
C MET A 284 -18.46 14.33 9.95
N GLU A 285 -19.62 14.81 10.43
CA GLU A 285 -19.82 15.22 11.84
C GLU A 285 -19.38 14.14 12.84
N LYS A 286 -19.65 12.86 12.55
CA LYS A 286 -19.29 11.73 13.43
C LYS A 286 -17.78 11.56 13.64
N CYS A 287 -16.96 12.10 12.76
CA CYS A 287 -15.50 11.96 12.81
C CYS A 287 -14.81 13.17 13.45
N TYR A 288 -15.53 14.25 13.75
CA TYR A 288 -14.95 15.46 14.32
C TYR A 288 -14.86 15.37 15.84
N ASP A 289 -13.64 15.53 16.34
CA ASP A 289 -13.33 15.70 17.76
C ASP A 289 -12.18 16.70 17.88
N PRO A 290 -12.40 17.90 18.43
CA PRO A 290 -11.36 18.92 18.52
C PRO A 290 -10.21 18.51 19.45
N GLU A 291 -10.45 17.59 20.40
CA GLU A 291 -9.43 17.12 21.34
C GLU A 291 -8.60 15.97 20.74
N SER A 292 -9.10 15.33 19.68
CA SER A 292 -8.44 14.20 19.03
C SER A 292 -8.63 14.25 17.51
N PRO A 293 -7.84 15.08 16.81
CA PRO A 293 -7.98 15.25 15.36
C PRO A 293 -7.67 13.94 14.62
N VAL A 294 -8.36 13.73 13.51
CA VAL A 294 -8.08 12.60 12.62
C VAL A 294 -6.72 12.79 11.97
N THR A 295 -5.92 11.72 11.96
CA THR A 295 -4.56 11.73 11.40
C THR A 295 -4.45 10.91 10.12
N HIS A 296 -5.26 9.86 10.01
CA HIS A 296 -5.28 8.92 8.88
C HIS A 296 -6.72 8.56 8.53
N ILE A 297 -6.96 8.36 7.24
CA ILE A 297 -8.20 7.82 6.70
C ILE A 297 -7.89 6.67 5.75
N ALA A 298 -8.79 5.70 5.69
CA ALA A 298 -8.76 4.62 4.71
C ALA A 298 -10.20 4.26 4.34
N GLY A 299 -10.39 3.78 3.12
CA GLY A 299 -11.70 3.45 2.58
C GLY A 299 -11.55 2.41 1.49
N ARG A 300 -12.56 1.53 1.42
CA ARG A 300 -12.75 0.54 0.36
C ARG A 300 -14.15 -0.03 0.46
N GLY A 301 -14.77 -0.35 -0.68
CA GLY A 301 -16.10 -0.94 -0.66
C GLY A 301 -17.11 0.01 -0.03
N ILE A 302 -17.91 -0.50 0.89
CA ILE A 302 -18.81 0.31 1.74
C ILE A 302 -18.17 0.77 3.06
N SER A 303 -16.91 0.39 3.29
CA SER A 303 -16.23 0.61 4.57
C SER A 303 -15.30 1.81 4.50
N CYS A 304 -15.29 2.59 5.59
CA CYS A 304 -14.28 3.62 5.81
C CYS A 304 -13.87 3.64 7.29
N ARG A 305 -12.64 4.03 7.54
CA ARG A 305 -12.08 4.18 8.88
C ARG A 305 -11.25 5.45 8.96
N ALA A 306 -11.35 6.11 10.10
CA ALA A 306 -10.55 7.25 10.48
C ALA A 306 -9.83 6.92 11.78
N ILE A 307 -8.52 7.19 11.85
CA ILE A 307 -7.73 7.03 13.08
C ILE A 307 -7.39 8.40 13.64
N ARG A 308 -7.58 8.59 14.93
CA ARG A 308 -7.29 9.86 15.60
C ARG A 308 -5.90 9.89 16.22
N ALA A 309 -5.41 11.08 16.53
CA ALA A 309 -4.05 11.28 17.07
C ALA A 309 -3.82 10.53 18.40
N THR A 310 -4.85 10.44 19.24
CA THR A 310 -4.77 9.73 20.53
C THR A 310 -4.61 8.22 20.39
N ASP A 311 -5.08 7.66 19.28
CA ASP A 311 -5.20 6.21 19.10
C ASP A 311 -3.85 5.56 18.75
N LEU A 312 -2.88 6.35 18.26
CA LEU A 312 -1.58 5.84 17.81
C LEU A 312 -0.36 6.67 18.24
N LEU A 313 -0.54 7.72 19.05
CA LEU A 313 0.52 8.64 19.54
C LEU A 313 1.64 8.91 18.52
N ALA A 314 1.23 9.63 17.47
CA ALA A 314 2.03 10.46 16.55
C ALA A 314 3.03 9.74 15.62
N ILE A 315 2.51 9.21 14.50
CA ILE A 315 3.26 9.23 13.23
C ILE A 315 3.45 10.72 12.87
N ARG A 316 4.69 11.22 12.96
CA ARG A 316 5.01 12.60 12.52
C ARG A 316 4.78 12.71 11.02
N LYS A 317 3.87 13.59 10.59
CA LYS A 317 3.84 14.08 9.21
C LYS A 317 5.03 15.03 9.07
N SER A 318 6.10 14.62 8.38
CA SER A 318 7.10 15.59 7.92
C SER A 318 6.61 16.13 6.57
N GLU A 319 6.24 17.40 6.54
CA GLU A 319 5.76 18.09 5.34
C GLU A 319 6.81 18.11 4.20
N ASP A 320 8.08 17.85 4.52
CA ASP A 320 9.22 17.85 3.58
C ASP A 320 9.56 16.47 2.99
N ARG A 321 8.87 15.39 3.39
CA ARG A 321 9.10 14.12 2.72
C ARG A 321 8.46 14.21 1.34
N VAL A 322 9.33 14.20 0.32
CA VAL A 322 9.05 13.58 -0.99
C VAL A 322 8.14 12.38 -0.73
N PRO A 323 7.09 12.11 -1.53
CA PRO A 323 6.24 10.92 -1.38
C PRO A 323 7.08 9.65 -1.54
N SER A 324 7.87 9.35 -0.52
CA SER A 324 8.64 8.15 -0.33
C SER A 324 7.66 7.23 0.34
N ALA A 325 7.50 6.03 -0.21
CA ALA A 325 6.71 4.91 0.27
C ALA A 325 6.82 4.71 1.79
N SER A 326 6.13 5.54 2.57
CA SER A 326 5.97 5.35 4.00
C SER A 326 4.96 4.22 4.11
N PRO A 327 5.34 3.09 4.71
CA PRO A 327 4.47 1.94 4.72
C PRO A 327 3.12 2.28 5.34
N LYS A 328 2.03 1.89 4.68
CA LYS A 328 0.66 2.12 5.12
C LYS A 328 0.47 1.62 6.55
N SER A 329 -0.06 2.48 7.41
CA SER A 329 -0.37 2.18 8.82
C SER A 329 -1.82 1.75 9.01
N ILE A 330 -2.69 2.01 8.04
CA ILE A 330 -4.09 1.62 8.05
C ILE A 330 -4.51 1.22 6.65
N ALA A 331 -5.32 0.18 6.58
CA ALA A 331 -6.03 -0.23 5.39
C ALA A 331 -7.43 -0.72 5.75
N VAL A 332 -8.31 -0.66 4.76
CA VAL A 332 -9.70 -1.08 4.88
C VAL A 332 -9.98 -2.02 3.72
N GLY A 333 -10.46 -3.21 4.04
CA GLY A 333 -11.06 -4.11 3.06
C GLY A 333 -12.52 -3.80 2.86
N CYS A 334 -13.27 -4.67 2.16
CA CYS A 334 -14.69 -4.39 1.90
C CYS A 334 -15.51 -4.30 3.20
N THR A 335 -15.17 -5.10 4.21
CA THR A 335 -15.94 -5.21 5.46
C THR A 335 -15.08 -5.28 6.73
N HIS A 336 -13.76 -5.17 6.61
CA HIS A 336 -12.80 -5.19 7.70
C HIS A 336 -11.76 -4.08 7.58
N ALA A 337 -11.00 -3.87 8.65
CA ALA A 337 -9.88 -2.95 8.68
C ALA A 337 -8.67 -3.61 9.31
N VAL A 338 -7.49 -3.18 8.86
CA VAL A 338 -6.19 -3.62 9.36
C VAL A 338 -5.40 -2.37 9.73
N VAL A 339 -4.90 -2.32 10.96
CA VAL A 339 -4.16 -1.18 11.51
C VAL A 339 -2.83 -1.67 12.07
N ARG A 340 -1.74 -1.00 11.69
CA ARG A 340 -0.40 -1.19 12.24
C ARG A 340 -0.13 -0.13 13.29
N SER A 341 0.25 -0.57 14.49
CA SER A 341 0.72 0.34 15.53
C SER A 341 2.17 0.80 15.29
N LEU A 342 2.62 1.81 16.05
CA LEU A 342 4.02 2.24 16.04
C LEU A 342 4.99 1.16 16.55
N CYS A 343 4.53 0.22 17.37
CA CYS A 343 5.36 -0.89 17.84
C CYS A 343 5.36 -2.09 16.89
N GLY A 344 4.80 -1.95 15.69
CA GLY A 344 4.78 -2.97 14.65
C GLY A 344 3.79 -4.11 14.91
N ARG A 345 2.83 -3.91 15.83
CA ARG A 345 1.71 -4.83 16.03
C ARG A 345 0.63 -4.56 15.01
N VAL A 346 -0.10 -5.59 14.63
CA VAL A 346 -1.23 -5.49 13.71
C VAL A 346 -2.51 -5.81 14.45
N GLN A 347 -3.48 -4.91 14.31
CA GLN A 347 -4.81 -5.04 14.84
C GLN A 347 -5.80 -5.09 13.68
N THR A 348 -6.83 -5.91 13.84
CA THR A 348 -7.90 -6.09 12.85
C THR A 348 -9.25 -5.95 13.50
N GLN A 349 -10.23 -5.45 12.77
CA GLN A 349 -11.62 -5.33 13.22
C GLN A 349 -12.56 -5.41 12.03
N GLY A 350 -13.77 -5.94 12.21
CA GLY A 350 -14.81 -5.97 11.18
C GLY A 350 -15.38 -7.35 10.97
N TYR A 351 -15.98 -7.58 9.80
CA TYR A 351 -16.48 -8.91 9.45
C TYR A 351 -15.33 -9.84 9.09
N ASN A 352 -15.37 -11.06 9.61
CA ASN A 352 -14.35 -12.08 9.38
C ASN A 352 -14.65 -12.95 8.15
N TYR A 353 -15.03 -12.34 7.02
CA TYR A 353 -15.24 -13.08 5.77
C TYR A 353 -13.94 -13.71 5.28
N GLY A 354 -13.95 -15.01 5.01
CA GLY A 354 -12.77 -15.73 4.56
C GLY A 354 -11.60 -15.68 5.53
N HIS A 355 -11.83 -15.41 6.82
CA HIS A 355 -10.77 -15.19 7.82
C HIS A 355 -9.89 -13.95 7.59
N ALA A 356 -10.42 -12.89 6.97
CA ALA A 356 -9.69 -11.66 6.66
C ALA A 356 -9.09 -10.93 7.90
N LEU A 357 -9.53 -11.28 9.12
CA LEU A 357 -8.98 -10.76 10.38
C LEU A 357 -7.71 -11.52 10.85
N GLY A 358 -7.30 -12.60 10.20
CA GLY A 358 -6.05 -13.32 10.54
C GLY A 358 -6.12 -14.04 11.88
N ARG A 359 -7.34 -14.43 12.27
CA ARG A 359 -7.68 -15.11 13.52
C ARG A 359 -8.68 -16.22 13.22
N TYR A 360 -8.20 -17.45 13.18
CA TYR A 360 -9.01 -18.64 12.86
C TYR A 360 -9.83 -19.14 14.04
N ASP A 361 -9.49 -18.71 15.25
CA ASP A 361 -10.30 -18.90 16.45
C ASP A 361 -11.58 -18.06 16.43
N LEU A 362 -11.65 -17.03 15.58
CA LEU A 362 -12.86 -16.23 15.38
C LEU A 362 -13.79 -16.92 14.38
N LYS A 363 -15.09 -16.86 14.68
CA LYS A 363 -16.14 -17.37 13.80
C LYS A 363 -16.17 -16.58 12.49
N GLU A 364 -16.21 -17.31 11.37
CA GLU A 364 -16.37 -16.76 10.02
C GLU A 364 -17.76 -16.11 9.85
N ASP A 365 -17.88 -15.16 8.93
CA ASP A 365 -19.13 -14.44 8.61
C ASP A 365 -19.76 -13.64 9.77
N GLU A 366 -18.98 -13.36 10.82
CA GLU A 366 -19.40 -12.52 11.95
C GLU A 366 -18.55 -11.26 12.08
N TYR A 367 -19.16 -10.21 12.64
CA TYR A 367 -18.44 -9.00 13.02
C TYR A 367 -17.71 -9.25 14.34
N HIS A 368 -16.43 -8.90 14.38
CA HIS A 368 -15.61 -8.96 15.58
C HIS A 368 -15.04 -7.58 15.92
N ASP A 369 -14.89 -7.35 17.21
CA ASP A 369 -14.17 -6.20 17.75
C ASP A 369 -12.66 -6.30 17.47
N ILE A 370 -11.90 -5.31 17.93
CA ILE A 370 -10.47 -5.22 17.72
C ILE A 370 -9.78 -6.47 18.26
N CYS A 371 -9.06 -7.17 17.38
CA CYS A 371 -8.22 -8.32 17.71
C CYS A 371 -6.79 -8.08 17.20
N GLU A 372 -5.81 -8.72 17.85
CA GLU A 372 -4.40 -8.64 17.45
C GLU A 372 -4.04 -9.84 16.56
N VAL A 373 -3.33 -9.57 15.46
CA VAL A 373 -2.74 -10.57 14.56
C VAL A 373 -1.32 -10.88 15.03
N HIS A 374 -1.08 -12.13 15.39
CA HIS A 374 0.21 -12.58 15.90
C HIS A 374 1.05 -13.25 14.81
N PHE A 375 2.15 -12.61 14.41
CA PHE A 375 3.13 -13.18 13.47
C PHE A 375 4.21 -14.05 14.14
N GLY A 376 4.16 -14.20 15.47
CA GLY A 376 5.17 -14.86 16.28
C GLY A 376 6.13 -13.89 16.97
N GLU A 377 6.93 -14.39 17.91
CA GLU A 377 7.89 -13.59 18.65
C GLU A 377 8.99 -13.02 17.73
N GLY A 378 9.50 -11.84 18.10
CA GLY A 378 10.55 -11.14 17.34
C GLY A 378 10.13 -10.65 15.96
N LYS A 379 8.85 -10.73 15.57
CA LYS A 379 8.37 -10.15 14.32
C LYS A 379 7.97 -8.69 14.50
N PHE A 380 8.25 -7.89 13.48
CA PHE A 380 7.86 -6.47 13.42
C PHE A 380 7.18 -6.18 12.09
N CYS A 381 5.91 -5.79 12.13
CA CYS A 381 5.21 -5.34 10.93
C CYS A 381 5.66 -3.93 10.58
N ILE A 382 6.12 -3.73 9.34
CA ILE A 382 6.43 -2.40 8.82
C ILE A 382 5.28 -1.82 8.01
N GLY A 383 4.38 -2.58 7.41
CA GLY A 383 3.25 -2.05 6.61
C GLY A 383 2.12 -3.04 6.47
N VAL A 384 0.89 -2.56 6.28
CA VAL A 384 -0.31 -3.39 6.12
C VAL A 384 -1.15 -2.93 4.94
N ASP A 385 -1.85 -3.86 4.30
CA ASP A 385 -2.95 -3.52 3.40
C ASP A 385 -4.07 -4.59 3.41
N ALA A 386 -5.23 -4.27 2.85
CA ALA A 386 -6.43 -5.09 2.92
C ALA A 386 -7.16 -5.16 1.57
N GLY A 387 -7.40 -6.39 1.11
CA GLY A 387 -8.22 -6.78 -0.03
C GLY A 387 -9.72 -6.82 0.28
N LYS A 388 -10.50 -7.51 -0.55
CA LYS A 388 -11.93 -7.73 -0.30
C LYS A 388 -12.17 -8.61 0.92
N ASN A 389 -11.59 -9.81 0.91
CA ASN A 389 -11.70 -10.84 1.95
C ASN A 389 -10.32 -11.35 2.40
N GLN A 390 -9.28 -10.57 2.14
CA GLN A 390 -7.90 -10.92 2.40
C GLN A 390 -7.14 -9.71 2.92
N SER A 391 -6.02 -9.96 3.55
CA SER A 391 -5.17 -8.95 4.14
C SER A 391 -3.71 -9.35 3.99
N GLY A 392 -2.83 -8.37 4.06
CA GLY A 392 -1.41 -8.63 4.04
C GLY A 392 -0.61 -7.63 4.84
N ALA A 393 0.63 -8.04 5.11
CA ALA A 393 1.58 -7.26 5.86
C ALA A 393 3.00 -7.46 5.31
N LEU A 394 3.82 -6.43 5.50
CA LEU A 394 5.27 -6.50 5.35
C LEU A 394 5.87 -6.74 6.74
N VAL A 395 6.44 -7.93 6.97
CA VAL A 395 6.89 -8.36 8.30
C VAL A 395 8.39 -8.65 8.31
N ALA A 396 9.14 -7.95 9.15
CA ALA A 396 10.55 -8.21 9.40
C ALA A 396 10.74 -9.21 10.55
N ASP A 397 11.74 -10.09 10.43
CA ASP A 397 12.14 -11.02 11.49
C ASP A 397 13.35 -10.47 12.25
N LEU A 398 13.16 -10.14 13.52
CA LEU A 398 14.18 -9.55 14.40
C LEU A 398 14.75 -10.56 15.39
N ASN A 399 14.37 -11.84 15.32
CA ASN A 399 14.94 -12.87 16.19
C ASN A 399 16.44 -13.05 15.92
N PRO A 400 17.29 -13.24 16.94
CA PRO A 400 18.69 -13.56 16.69
C PRO A 400 18.78 -14.76 15.74
N ILE A 401 19.65 -14.68 14.74
CA ILE A 401 19.90 -15.84 13.87
C ILE A 401 20.61 -16.86 14.77
N PRO A 402 20.03 -18.06 14.98
CA PRO A 402 20.68 -19.09 15.78
C PRO A 402 22.01 -19.42 15.13
N ASP A 403 23.11 -19.04 15.78
CA ASP A 403 24.50 -19.33 15.44
C ASP A 403 24.80 -19.43 13.93
N LEU A 404 24.80 -18.28 13.24
CA LEU A 404 25.78 -18.09 12.17
C LEU A 404 27.15 -18.11 12.84
N ASN A 405 27.70 -19.31 13.02
CA ASN A 405 29.03 -19.52 13.55
C ASN A 405 29.99 -18.71 12.65
N PRO A 406 30.55 -17.58 13.12
CA PRO A 406 31.15 -16.57 12.23
C PRO A 406 32.43 -17.06 11.52
N VAL A 407 32.84 -18.31 11.77
CA VAL A 407 34.12 -18.89 11.37
C VAL A 407 33.98 -19.86 10.18
N THR A 408 32.82 -20.46 9.92
CA THR A 408 32.71 -21.54 8.91
C THR A 408 32.36 -21.06 7.50
N ASP A 409 31.61 -19.97 7.34
CA ASP A 409 31.14 -19.54 6.00
C ASP A 409 32.14 -18.67 5.23
N LEU A 410 33.13 -18.08 5.91
CA LEU A 410 34.22 -17.34 5.26
C LEU A 410 35.27 -18.26 4.61
N ILE A 411 35.31 -19.56 4.95
CA ILE A 411 36.29 -20.50 4.40
C ILE A 411 35.81 -21.13 3.09
N GLN A 412 34.49 -21.24 2.86
CA GLN A 412 33.97 -21.92 1.66
C GLN A 412 33.98 -21.08 0.38
N SER A 413 34.22 -19.77 0.42
CA SER A 413 34.34 -18.93 -0.80
C SER A 413 35.76 -18.86 -1.36
N SER A 414 36.71 -19.61 -0.81
CA SER A 414 38.12 -19.63 -1.24
C SER A 414 38.52 -20.98 -1.85
N LYS A 415 37.75 -21.49 -2.82
CA LYS A 415 38.28 -22.54 -3.70
C LYS A 415 39.28 -21.90 -4.67
N PRO A 416 40.56 -22.34 -4.69
CA PRO A 416 41.54 -21.82 -5.62
C PRO A 416 41.15 -22.20 -7.05
N ILE A 417 41.16 -21.19 -7.94
CA ILE A 417 41.08 -21.39 -9.39
C ILE A 417 42.35 -22.14 -9.79
N SER A 418 42.22 -23.43 -10.12
CA SER A 418 43.29 -24.19 -10.75
C SER A 418 43.55 -23.62 -12.15
N ARG A 419 44.80 -23.22 -12.39
CA ARG A 419 45.30 -22.85 -13.72
C ARG A 419 45.46 -24.05 -14.62
#